data_AF-A0A842S6U9-F1
#
_entry.id   AF-A0A842S6U9-F1
#
_cell.length_a   1.000
_cell.length_b   1.000
_cell.length_c   1.000
_cell.angle_alpha   90.00
_cell.angle_beta   90.00
_cell.angle_gamma   90.00
#
_symmetry.space_group_name_H-M   'P 1'
#
loop_
_entity.id
_entity.type
_entity.pdbx_description
1 polymer ?
#
loop_
_entity_poly.entity_id
_entity_poly.type
_entity_poly.pdbx_seq_one_letter_code
_entity_poly.pdbx_strand_id
1 'polypeptide(L)' 'VNGVLGVDLTVDDIPTIGRQVIDIEKEFNRKVGFTEKDDRIPEFMRIEKLPPHNEVFDVPDEEIDKVFQ' A
#
# COMPACT_ATOMS: atom_id res chain seq x y z
N VAL A 1 -4.44 24.73 1.51
CA VAL A 1 -2.99 24.62 1.26
C VAL A 1 -2.46 25.89 0.61
N ASN A 2 -2.93 26.24 -0.60
CA ASN A 2 -2.52 27.44 -1.34
C ASN A 2 -2.59 28.74 -0.52
N GLY A 3 -3.73 29.05 0.11
CA GLY A 3 -3.88 30.29 0.90
C GLY A 3 -3.02 30.38 2.17
N VAL A 4 -2.46 29.27 2.66
CA VAL A 4 -1.58 29.24 3.84
C VAL A 4 -0.11 29.27 3.43
N LEU A 5 0.24 28.52 2.38
CA LEU A 5 1.64 28.34 1.95
C LEU A 5 2.05 29.26 0.79
N GLY A 6 1.11 29.99 0.18
CA GLY A 6 1.36 30.84 -0.98
C GLY A 6 1.70 30.08 -2.27
N VAL A 7 1.38 28.78 -2.32
CA VAL A 7 1.60 27.91 -3.49
C VAL A 7 0.40 27.94 -4.43
N ASP A 8 0.60 27.53 -5.67
CA ASP A 8 -0.46 27.41 -6.68
C ASP A 8 -0.63 25.94 -7.10
N LEU A 9 -1.18 25.13 -6.20
CA LEU A 9 -1.50 23.73 -6.47
C LEU A 9 -2.93 23.59 -7.00
N THR A 10 -3.09 22.80 -8.04
CA THR A 10 -4.37 22.31 -8.53
C THR A 10 -4.79 21.03 -7.77
N VAL A 11 -6.02 20.57 -8.01
CA VAL A 11 -6.49 19.29 -7.43
C VAL A 11 -5.66 18.11 -7.95
N ASP A 12 -5.19 18.16 -9.20
CA ASP A 12 -4.44 17.08 -9.84
C ASP A 12 -2.98 16.97 -9.35
N ASP A 13 -2.45 18.06 -8.79
CA ASP A 13 -1.10 18.07 -8.21
C ASP A 13 -1.02 17.24 -6.92
N ILE A 14 -2.11 17.19 -6.15
CA ILE A 14 -2.12 16.54 -4.82
C ILE A 14 -1.90 15.02 -4.92
N PRO A 15 -2.63 14.24 -5.76
CA PRO A 15 -2.36 12.82 -5.95
C PRO A 15 -0.96 12.54 -6.50
N THR A 16 -0.43 13.43 -7.35
CA THR A 16 0.90 13.28 -7.95
C THR A 16 1.99 13.40 -6.88
N ILE A 17 1.92 14.43 -6.04
CA ILE A 17 2.83 14.61 -4.90
C ILE A 17 2.71 13.43 -3.92
N GLY A 18 1.49 13.01 -3.61
CA GLY A 18 1.25 11.86 -2.73
C GLY A 18 1.89 10.57 -3.26
N ARG A 19 1.78 10.32 -4.58
CA ARG A 19 2.42 9.17 -5.23
C ARG A 19 3.94 9.24 -5.13
N GLN A 20 4.54 10.40 -5.36
CA GLN A 20 5.99 10.59 -5.22
C GLN A 20 6.48 10.27 -3.81
N VAL A 21 5.73 10.68 -2.78
CA VAL A 21 6.06 10.35 -1.38
C VAL A 21 6.02 8.84 -1.15
N ILE A 22 4.95 8.17 -1.60
CA ILE A 22 4.80 6.70 -1.48
C ILE A 22 5.95 5.96 -2.20
N ASP A 23 6.36 6.43 -3.39
CA ASP A 23 7.46 5.83 -4.14
C ASP A 23 8.79 5.94 -3.37
N ILE A 24 9.05 7.10 -2.74
CA ILE A 24 10.23 7.33 -1.89
C ILE A 24 10.20 6.41 -0.66
N GLU A 25 9.06 6.30 0.03
CA GLU A 25 8.89 5.44 1.20
C GLU A 25 9.13 3.95 0.86
N LYS A 26 8.59 3.50 -0.27
CA LYS A 26 8.81 2.13 -0.76
C LYS A 26 10.26 1.87 -1.14
N GLU A 27 10.93 2.83 -1.78
CA GLU A 27 12.36 2.70 -2.09
C GLU A 27 13.20 2.61 -0.81
N PHE A 28 12.87 3.42 0.20
CA PHE A 28 13.50 3.34 1.51
C PHE A 28 13.31 1.95 2.14
N ASN A 29 12.08 1.41 2.17
CA ASN A 29 11.79 0.08 2.71
C ASN A 29 12.59 -1.01 2.00
N ARG A 30 12.66 -0.97 0.66
CA ARG A 30 13.48 -1.89 -0.13
C ARG A 30 14.96 -1.80 0.22
N LYS A 31 15.49 -0.59 0.43
CA LYS A 31 16.90 -0.37 0.83
C LYS A 31 17.22 -0.93 2.21
N VAL A 32 16.27 -0.94 3.13
CA VAL A 32 16.45 -1.51 4.47
C VAL A 32 16.07 -3.01 4.55
N GLY A 33 15.75 -3.62 3.41
CA GLY A 33 15.62 -5.08 3.28
C GLY A 33 14.18 -5.60 3.24
N PHE A 34 13.16 -4.75 3.15
CA PHE A 34 11.80 -5.20 2.91
C PHE A 34 11.71 -5.82 1.51
N THR A 35 10.96 -6.91 1.42
CA THR A 35 10.73 -7.70 0.23
C THR A 35 9.23 -7.92 0.03
N GLU A 36 8.85 -8.53 -1.08
CA GLU A 36 7.47 -8.98 -1.32
C GLU A 36 6.94 -9.90 -0.21
N LYS A 37 7.80 -10.53 0.59
CA LYS A 37 7.40 -11.36 1.73
C LYS A 37 6.90 -10.55 2.93
N ASP A 38 7.20 -9.26 2.96
CA ASP A 38 6.76 -8.35 4.01
C ASP A 38 5.42 -7.68 3.66
N ASP A 39 4.99 -7.77 2.40
CA ASP A 39 3.69 -7.29 1.89
C ASP A 39 2.54 -8.30 2.13
N ARG A 40 2.69 -9.20 3.11
CA ARG A 40 1.72 -10.27 3.39
C ARG A 40 0.73 -9.85 4.48
N ILE A 41 -0.52 -10.23 4.27
CA ILE A 41 -1.55 -10.12 5.30
C ILE A 41 -1.22 -10.98 6.52
N PRO A 42 -1.73 -10.62 7.71
CA PRO A 42 -1.57 -11.44 8.91
C PRO A 42 -2.04 -12.89 8.72
N GLU A 43 -1.30 -13.84 9.28
CA GLU A 43 -1.55 -15.28 9.14
C GLU A 43 -2.98 -15.68 9.50
N PHE A 44 -3.52 -15.13 10.59
CA PHE A 44 -4.87 -15.45 11.05
C PHE A 44 -5.95 -15.16 9.99
N MET A 45 -5.74 -14.18 9.10
CA MET A 45 -6.71 -13.86 8.04
C MET A 45 -6.78 -14.96 6.98
N ARG A 46 -5.79 -15.84 6.88
CA ARG A 46 -5.80 -17.03 6.00
C ARG A 46 -6.36 -18.29 6.67
N ILE A 47 -6.51 -18.28 8.00
CA ILE A 47 -6.84 -19.47 8.81
C ILE A 47 -8.21 -19.34 9.49
N GLU A 48 -8.48 -18.19 10.09
CA GLU A 48 -9.64 -17.98 10.95
C GLU A 48 -10.86 -17.55 10.14
N LYS A 49 -11.89 -18.39 10.17
CA LYS A 49 -13.19 -18.09 9.59
C LYS A 49 -13.97 -17.17 10.53
N LEU A 50 -14.26 -15.95 10.07
CA LEU A 50 -15.02 -14.99 10.86
C LEU A 50 -16.50 -14.96 10.43
N PRO A 51 -17.45 -15.10 11.37
CA PRO A 51 -18.86 -14.97 11.05
C PRO A 51 -19.22 -13.54 10.62
N PRO A 52 -20.30 -13.36 9.85
CA PRO A 52 -21.25 -14.38 9.41
C PRO A 52 -20.79 -15.14 8.15
N HIS A 53 -19.81 -14.61 7.42
CA HIS A 53 -19.45 -15.12 6.09
C HIS A 53 -18.57 -16.37 6.16
N ASN A 54 -17.80 -16.54 7.25
CA ASN A 54 -16.93 -17.71 7.46
C ASN A 54 -15.93 -17.94 6.31
N GLU A 55 -15.52 -16.86 5.65
CA GLU A 55 -14.50 -16.85 4.62
C GLU A 55 -13.14 -16.52 5.22
N VAL A 56 -12.09 -16.93 4.50
CA VAL A 56 -10.69 -16.57 4.77
C VAL A 56 -10.14 -15.83 3.55
N PHE A 57 -9.05 -15.11 3.73
CA PHE A 57 -8.35 -14.48 2.61
C PHE A 57 -7.59 -15.55 1.81
N ASP A 58 -8.14 -15.92 0.66
CA ASP A 58 -7.67 -16.98 -0.23
C ASP A 58 -6.92 -16.45 -1.47
N VAL A 59 -6.71 -15.13 -1.56
CA VAL A 59 -5.94 -14.54 -2.67
C VAL A 59 -4.49 -15.07 -2.63
N PRO A 60 -4.01 -15.66 -3.74
CA PRO A 60 -2.64 -16.16 -3.83
C PRO A 60 -1.61 -15.05 -3.67
N ASP A 61 -0.45 -15.39 -3.12
CA ASP A 61 0.65 -14.46 -2.92
C ASP A 61 1.12 -13.84 -4.25
N GLU A 62 1.08 -14.62 -5.33
CA GLU A 62 1.46 -14.18 -6.68
C GLU A 62 0.52 -13.11 -7.25
N GLU A 63 -0.74 -13.05 -6.81
CA GLU A 63 -1.66 -11.98 -7.20
C GLU A 63 -1.41 -10.69 -6.41
N ILE A 64 -0.97 -10.81 -5.16
CA ILE A 64 -0.58 -9.66 -4.32
C ILE A 64 0.69 -9.02 -4.89
N ASP A 65 1.64 -9.83 -5.35
CA ASP A 65 2.93 -9.36 -5.87
C ASP A 65 2.79 -8.49 -7.12
N LYS A 66 1.69 -8.65 -7.86
CA LYS A 66 1.39 -7.84 -9.05
C LYS A 66 0.98 -6.40 -8.74
N VAL A 67 0.60 -6.08 -7.50
CA VAL A 67 0.11 -4.72 -7.13
C VAL A 67 1.17 -3.65 -7.36
N PHE A 68 2.45 -4.00 -7.23
CA PHE A 68 3.59 -3.09 -7.32
C PHE A 68 4.62 -3.45 -8.40
N GLN A 69 4.24 -4.32 -9.34
CA GLN A 69 4.99 -4.60 -10.56
C GLN A 69 4.91 -3.45 -11.56
#